data_AF-A0A0K0DLX2-F1
#
_entry.id   AF-A0A0K0DLX2-F1
#
_cell.length_a   1.000
_cell.length_b   1.000
_cell.length_c   1.000
_cell.angle_alpha   90.00
_cell.angle_beta   90.00
_cell.angle_gamma   90.00
#
_symmetry.space_group_name_H-M   'P 1'
#
loop_
_entity.id
_entity.type
_entity.pdbx_description
1 polymer ?
#
loop_
_entity_poly.entity_id
_entity_poly.type
_entity_poly.pdbx_seq_one_letter_code
_entity_poly.pdbx_strand_id
1 'polypeptide(L)' 'MLYDSEDYSLFLTPRVCYFSAAKGGASRHLMVNGSSQRMAIKIKCSNNEIFRVSPVYCMLEPGSSQRLQVIEL' A
#
# COMPACT_ATOMS: atom_id res chain seq x y z
N MET A 1 19.45 -11.97 -21.74
CA MET A 1 18.87 -11.85 -20.39
C MET A 1 17.53 -11.17 -20.54
N LEU A 2 16.47 -11.98 -20.65
CA LEU A 2 15.10 -11.49 -20.69
C LEU A 2 14.82 -10.97 -19.28
N TYR A 3 14.74 -9.65 -19.11
CA TYR A 3 14.01 -9.14 -17.98
C TYR A 3 12.58 -9.63 -18.22
N ASP A 4 12.16 -10.64 -17.48
CA ASP A 4 10.75 -10.96 -17.37
C ASP A 4 10.08 -9.68 -16.89
N SER A 5 9.48 -8.98 -17.85
CA SER A 5 8.49 -7.94 -17.61
C SER A 5 7.27 -8.64 -17.05
N GLU A 6 7.39 -9.21 -15.84
CA GLU A 6 6.22 -9.54 -15.08
C GLU A 6 5.52 -8.23 -14.82
N ASP A 7 4.39 -8.04 -15.51
CA ASP A 7 3.43 -6.98 -15.23
C ASP A 7 2.94 -7.19 -13.80
N TYR A 8 3.69 -6.68 -12.82
CA TYR A 8 3.27 -6.59 -11.43
C TYR A 8 2.15 -5.55 -11.38
N SER A 9 0.94 -5.96 -11.77
CA SER A 9 -0.25 -5.12 -11.84
C SER A 9 -0.85 -4.90 -10.44
N LEU A 10 -0.06 -4.30 -9.55
CA LEU A 10 -0.52 -3.82 -8.26
C LEU A 10 -1.18 -2.44 -8.44
N PHE A 11 -2.49 -2.38 -8.23
CA PHE A 11 -3.23 -1.13 -8.24
C PHE A 11 -3.34 -0.57 -6.82
N LEU A 12 -2.99 0.70 -6.64
CA LEU A 12 -3.14 1.44 -5.38
C LEU A 12 -4.00 2.68 -5.60
N THR A 13 -5.08 2.82 -4.83
CA THR A 13 -5.97 3.99 -4.89
C THR A 13 -6.46 4.39 -3.49
N PRO A 14 -6.41 5.68 -3.12
CA PRO A 14 -5.67 6.76 -3.78
C PRO A 14 -4.16 6.55 -3.69
N ARG A 15 -3.35 7.22 -4.53
CA ARG A 15 -1.87 7.18 -4.44
C ARG A 15 -1.27 8.28 -3.58
N VAL A 16 -2.10 9.20 -3.13
CA VAL A 16 -1.74 10.35 -2.30
C VAL A 16 -2.67 10.36 -1.11
N CYS A 17 -2.11 10.70 0.06
CA CYS A 17 -2.85 10.92 1.29
C CYS A 17 -2.86 12.42 1.60
N TYR A 18 -4.01 12.91 2.06
CA TYR A 18 -4.17 14.28 2.53
C TYR A 18 -4.51 14.24 4.02
N PHE A 19 -3.76 14.98 4.82
CA PHE A 19 -3.98 15.08 6.24
C PHE A 19 -4.24 16.53 6.64
N SER A 20 -5.00 16.73 7.72
CA SER A 20 -5.29 18.05 8.25
C SER A 20 -4.33 18.34 9.39
N ALA A 21 -3.50 19.37 9.24
CA ALA A 21 -2.52 19.79 10.25
C ALA A 21 -3.14 20.11 11.64
N ALA A 22 -4.45 20.36 11.72
CA ALA A 22 -5.14 20.70 12.96
C ALA A 22 -5.81 19.52 13.69
N LYS A 23 -6.05 18.39 13.00
CA LYS A 23 -6.82 17.25 13.54
C LYS A 23 -6.10 15.91 13.40
N GLY A 24 -4.92 15.89 12.78
CA GLY A 24 -4.32 14.66 12.27
C GLY A 24 -5.22 14.01 11.23
N GLY A 25 -5.03 12.72 10.99
CA GLY A 25 -5.96 11.97 10.16
C GLY A 25 -5.53 10.54 9.87
N ALA A 26 -6.48 9.76 9.39
CA ALA A 26 -6.23 8.44 8.84
C ALA A 26 -6.61 8.43 7.36
N SER A 27 -5.64 8.15 6.49
CA SER A 27 -5.87 7.89 5.08
C SER A 27 -5.99 6.39 4.83
N ARG A 28 -7.00 6.00 4.05
CA ARG A 28 -7.24 4.61 3.67
C ARG A 28 -6.96 4.45 2.20
N HIS A 29 -6.13 3.47 1.88
CA HIS A 29 -5.76 3.09 0.53
C HIS A 29 -6.20 1.65 0.28
N LEU A 30 -6.58 1.38 -0.97
CA LEU A 30 -6.90 0.05 -1.45
C LEU A 30 -5.78 -0.43 -2.37
N MET A 31 -5.17 -1.56 -2.01
CA MET A 31 -4.24 -2.29 -2.86
C MET A 31 -4.98 -3.44 -3.51
N VAL A 32 -4.86 -3.61 -4.83
CA VAL A 32 -5.48 -4.71 -5.58
C VAL A 32 -4.41 -5.40 -6.40
N ASN A 33 -4.30 -6.72 -6.24
CA ASN A 33 -3.44 -7.53 -7.08
C ASN A 33 -4.20 -7.93 -8.36
N GLY A 34 -3.89 -7.26 -9.47
CA GLY A 34 -4.43 -7.58 -10.80
C GLY A 34 -3.62 -8.65 -11.55
N SER A 35 -2.58 -9.21 -10.94
CA SER A 35 -1.73 -10.21 -11.57
C SER A 35 -2.29 -11.62 -11.35
N SER A 36 -1.79 -12.58 -12.12
CA SER A 36 -2.12 -14.01 -11.97
C SER A 36 -1.30 -14.70 -10.88
N GLN A 37 -0.39 -13.99 -10.22
CA GLN A 37 0.52 -14.55 -9.21
C GLN A 37 0.30 -13.94 -7.83
N ARG A 38 0.67 -14.70 -6.79
CA ARG A 38 0.62 -14.23 -5.40
C ARG A 38 1.73 -13.21 -5.16
N MET A 39 1.39 -12.06 -4.61
CA MET A 39 2.34 -10.98 -4.33
C MET A 39 2.59 -10.83 -2.83
N ALA A 40 3.86 -10.80 -2.43
CA ALA A 40 4.27 -10.40 -1.08
C ALA A 40 4.69 -8.91 -1.09
N ILE A 41 4.06 -8.10 -0.25
CA ILE A 41 4.23 -6.65 -0.24
C ILE A 41 4.85 -6.24 1.09
N LYS A 42 5.90 -5.42 1.01
CA LYS A 42 6.51 -4.71 2.13
C LYS A 42 6.29 -3.21 1.96
N ILE A 43 5.61 -2.60 2.93
CA ILE A 43 5.36 -1.17 2.95
C ILE A 43 6.42 -0.52 3.85
N LYS A 44 7.12 0.49 3.31
CA LYS A 44 8.13 1.26 4.04
C LYS A 44 7.63 2.68 4.24
N CYS A 45 7.90 3.24 5.40
CA CYS A 45 7.66 4.64 5.69
C CYS A 45 9.01 5.32 5.96
N SER A 46 9.17 6.55 5.46
CA SER A 46 10.37 7.36 5.64
C SER A 46 10.45 7.99 7.03
N ASN A 47 9.31 8.34 7.63
CA ASN A 47 9.24 8.96 8.94
C ASN A 47 8.17 8.29 9.81
N ASN A 48 8.61 7.37 10.66
CA ASN A 48 7.75 6.64 11.59
C ASN A 48 7.37 7.43 12.84
N GLU A 49 7.98 8.61 13.06
CA GLU A 49 7.64 9.49 14.19
C GLU A 49 6.35 10.27 13.90
N ILE A 50 6.10 10.58 12.63
CA ILE A 50 4.94 11.35 12.18
C ILE A 50 3.86 10.44 11.58
N PHE A 51 4.24 9.33 10.94
CA PHE A 51 3.29 8.44 10.28
C PHE A 51 3.35 7.01 10.81
N ARG A 52 2.18 6.44 11.11
CA ARG A 52 2.02 5.01 11.29
C ARG A 52 1.34 4.38 10.10
N VAL A 53 1.89 3.26 9.66
CA VAL A 53 1.38 2.50 8.52
C VAL A 53 1.01 1.09 8.96
N SER A 54 -0.17 0.63 8.55
CA SER A 54 -0.64 -0.73 8.83
C SER A 54 -1.43 -1.29 7.66
N PRO A 55 -1.14 -2.53 7.20
CA PRO A 55 -0.07 -3.43 7.65
C PRO A 55 1.31 -3.06 7.06
N VAL A 56 2.42 -3.49 7.68
CA VAL A 56 3.78 -3.32 7.14
C VAL A 56 4.15 -4.42 6.15
N TYR A 57 3.63 -5.63 6.38
CA TYR A 57 3.77 -6.78 5.51
C TYR A 57 2.39 -7.36 5.22
N CYS A 58 2.13 -7.67 3.96
CA CYS A 58 0.94 -8.41 3.58
C CYS A 58 1.23 -9.31 2.37
N MET A 59 0.37 -10.30 2.17
CA MET A 59 0.36 -11.13 0.98
C MET A 59 -0.99 -10.95 0.30
N LEU A 60 -0.98 -10.73 -1.01
CA LEU A 60 -2.17 -10.58 -1.83
C LEU A 60 -2.24 -11.73 -2.83
N GLU A 61 -3.31 -12.51 -2.75
CA GLU A 61 -3.62 -13.52 -3.76
C GLU A 61 -4.07 -12.84 -5.07
N PRO A 62 -3.96 -13.53 -6.22
CA PRO A 62 -4.49 -13.05 -7.50
C PRO A 62 -5.96 -12.60 -7.39
N GLY A 63 -6.28 -11.39 -7.85
CA GLY A 63 -7.62 -10.80 -7.78
C GLY A 63 -8.07 -10.33 -6.40
N SER A 64 -7.25 -10.51 -5.35
CA SER A 64 -7.56 -10.04 -4.01
C SER A 64 -7.21 -8.58 -3.81
N SER A 65 -7.86 -7.96 -2.81
CA SER A 65 -7.57 -6.60 -2.40
C SER A 65 -7.34 -6.51 -0.89
N GLN A 66 -6.47 -5.58 -0.49
CA GLN A 66 -6.07 -5.35 0.88
C GLN A 66 -6.13 -3.86 1.18
N ARG A 67 -6.67 -3.52 2.35
CA ARG A 67 -6.65 -2.15 2.85
C ARG A 67 -5.31 -1.84 3.50
N LEU A 68 -4.78 -0.67 3.14
CA LEU A 68 -3.64 -0.01 3.75
C LEU A 68 -4.14 1.22 4.49
N GLN A 69 -3.76 1.37 5.74
CA GLN A 69 -4.06 2.55 6.55
C GLN A 69 -2.77 3.30 6.86
N VAL A 70 -2.79 4.59 6.60
CA VAL A 70 -1.73 5.53 6.99
C VAL A 70 -2.34 6.52 7.96
N ILE A 71 -1.76 6.64 9.14
CA ILE A 71 -2.23 7.51 10.23
C ILE A 71 -1.14 8.54 10.49
N GLU A 72 -1.51 9.82 10.49
CA GLU A 72 -0.67 10.89 11.02
C GLU A 72 -0.82 10.92 12.55
N LEU A 73 0.31 10.89 13.25
CA LEU A 73 0.40 10.89 14.72
C LEU A 73 0.30 12.29 15.33
#